data_AF-A0A9D2NPV1-F1
#
_entry.id   AF-A0A9D2NPV1-F1
#
_cell.length_a   1.000
_cell.length_b   1.000
_cell.length_c   1.000
_cell.angle_alpha   90.00
_cell.angle_beta   90.00
_cell.angle_gamma   90.00
#
_symmetry.space_group_name_H-M   'P 1'
#
loop_
_entity.id
_entity.type
_entity.pdbx_description
1 polymer ?
#
loop_
_entity_poly.entity_id
_entity_poly.type
_entity_poly.pdbx_seq_one_letter_code
_entity_poly.pdbx_strand_id
1 'polypeptide(L)'
;MKRRIAWGTCALDEIELVYEKAEENTAIADQLEQLELQALNEAKANIGMFPSDDHKILLPEQFDALSDNDKEILIMLTGNKGLSGLQTDMETATIKIRLSSLIPRVQACTIFSILNTLEKLDGAINVLIPKWTLELYVPLGGRKGLSQWELLIMQLYPWLSIRELSTNETAVSSS
;
A
#
# COMPACT_ATOMS: atom_id res chain seq x y z
N MET A 1 13.90 11.34 -9.28
CA MET A 1 13.42 10.06 -8.76
C MET A 1 13.84 8.92 -9.70
N LYS A 2 14.38 7.82 -9.18
CA LYS A 2 14.75 6.60 -9.90
C LYS A 2 13.66 5.54 -9.69
N ARG A 3 12.63 5.55 -10.55
CA ARG A 3 11.58 4.52 -10.55
C ARG A 3 12.16 3.16 -10.96
N ARG A 4 11.66 2.08 -10.35
CA ARG A 4 12.04 0.68 -10.65
C ARG A 4 10.90 -0.10 -11.30
N ILE A 5 9.68 0.44 -11.26
CA ILE A 5 8.49 -0.16 -11.87
C ILE A 5 7.81 0.91 -12.73
N ALA A 6 7.27 0.50 -13.88
CA ALA A 6 6.66 1.39 -14.86
C ALA A 6 5.16 1.66 -14.61
N TRP A 7 4.49 0.86 -13.79
CA TRP A 7 3.04 0.91 -13.48
C TRP A 7 2.14 0.89 -14.73
N GLY A 8 2.55 0.13 -15.74
CA GLY A 8 1.91 0.10 -17.06
C GLY A 8 0.66 -0.77 -17.17
N THR A 9 0.37 -1.63 -16.18
CA THR A 9 -0.80 -2.53 -16.20
C THR A 9 -2.09 -1.88 -15.74
N CYS A 10 -2.00 -0.72 -15.07
CA CYS A 10 -3.12 -0.12 -14.34
C CYS A 10 -3.70 -1.04 -13.23
N ALA A 11 -2.95 -2.03 -12.74
CA ALA A 11 -3.36 -2.87 -11.61
C ALA A 11 -3.58 -2.05 -10.33
N LEU A 12 -2.75 -1.01 -10.17
CA LEU A 12 -2.98 0.13 -9.28
C LEU A 12 -3.01 1.39 -10.16
N ASP A 13 -4.16 1.61 -10.78
CA ASP A 13 -4.47 2.61 -11.81
C ASP A 13 -4.16 4.07 -11.47
N GLU A 14 -4.14 4.45 -10.20
CA GLU A 14 -3.85 5.84 -9.79
C GLU A 14 -2.42 6.03 -9.27
N ILE A 15 -1.60 4.98 -9.20
CA ILE A 15 -0.26 5.09 -8.61
C ILE A 15 0.65 6.05 -9.37
N GLU A 16 0.47 6.18 -10.67
CA GLU A 16 1.20 7.17 -11.47
C GLU A 16 1.03 8.61 -10.92
N LEU A 17 -0.18 8.99 -10.51
CA LEU A 17 -0.44 10.32 -9.92
C LEU A 17 0.25 10.50 -8.56
N VAL A 18 0.40 9.41 -7.79
CA VAL A 18 1.18 9.44 -6.54
C VAL A 18 2.65 9.75 -6.81
N TYR A 19 3.21 9.19 -7.89
CA TYR A 19 4.57 9.50 -8.30
C TYR A 19 4.69 10.94 -8.83
N GLU A 20 3.71 11.46 -9.57
CA GLU A 20 3.68 12.87 -10.01
C GLU A 20 3.74 13.82 -8.80
N LYS A 21 2.99 13.56 -7.73
CA LYS A 21 3.06 14.33 -6.48
C LYS A 21 4.42 14.28 -5.81
N ALA A 22 5.08 13.12 -5.88
CA ALA A 22 6.39 12.94 -5.28
C ALA A 22 7.51 13.66 -6.06
N GLU A 23 7.36 13.86 -7.38
CA GLU A 23 8.36 14.51 -8.22
C GLU A 23 8.62 15.98 -7.84
N GLU A 24 7.63 16.64 -7.25
CA GLU A 24 7.75 18.02 -6.79
C GLU A 24 8.52 18.16 -5.46
N ASN A 25 8.78 17.05 -4.76
CA ASN A 25 9.43 17.07 -3.44
C ASN A 25 10.43 15.92 -3.28
N THR A 26 11.72 16.25 -3.31
CA THR A 26 12.82 15.28 -3.21
C THR A 26 12.72 14.36 -1.99
N ALA A 27 12.26 14.87 -0.84
CA ALA A 27 12.13 14.04 0.36
C ALA A 27 11.00 12.99 0.24
N ILE A 28 9.90 13.35 -0.42
CA ILE A 28 8.79 12.42 -0.71
C ILE A 28 9.25 11.42 -1.78
N ALA A 29 9.94 11.87 -2.83
CA ALA A 29 10.50 11.00 -3.86
C ALA A 29 11.44 9.95 -3.27
N ASP A 30 12.36 10.34 -2.38
CA ASP A 30 13.30 9.40 -1.73
C ASP A 30 12.56 8.35 -0.88
N GLN A 31 11.50 8.75 -0.16
CA GLN A 31 10.68 7.81 0.60
C GLN A 31 9.87 6.86 -0.30
N LEU A 32 9.34 7.37 -1.42
CA LEU A 32 8.59 6.57 -2.38
C LEU A 32 9.50 5.56 -3.10
N GLU A 33 10.74 5.93 -3.42
CA GLU A 33 11.74 5.00 -3.93
C GLU A 33 12.09 3.90 -2.93
N GLN A 34 12.20 4.24 -1.64
CA GLN A 34 12.41 3.26 -0.57
C GLN A 34 11.21 2.33 -0.42
N LEU A 35 9.99 2.87 -0.51
CA LEU A 35 8.76 2.08 -0.47
C LEU A 35 8.71 1.10 -1.65
N GLU A 36 9.00 1.56 -2.86
CA GLU A 36 9.06 0.74 -4.08
C GLU A 36 10.07 -0.41 -3.94
N LEU A 37 11.27 -0.13 -3.46
CA LEU A 37 12.28 -1.17 -3.22
C LEU A 37 11.81 -2.21 -2.20
N GLN A 38 11.15 -1.77 -1.12
CA GLN A 38 10.60 -2.67 -0.12
C GLN A 38 9.46 -3.51 -0.69
N ALA A 39 8.56 -2.91 -1.47
CA ALA A 39 7.45 -3.61 -2.12
C ALA A 39 7.95 -4.68 -3.10
N LEU A 40 8.99 -4.39 -3.90
CA LEU A 40 9.62 -5.38 -4.77
C LEU A 40 10.21 -6.57 -3.99
N ASN A 41 10.90 -6.30 -2.88
CA ASN A 41 11.47 -7.35 -2.03
C ASN A 41 10.38 -8.19 -1.36
N GLU A 42 9.28 -7.56 -0.93
CA GLU A 42 8.13 -8.25 -0.36
C GLU A 42 7.41 -9.09 -1.40
N ALA A 43 7.16 -8.56 -2.60
CA ALA A 43 6.57 -9.30 -3.71
C ALA A 43 7.44 -10.51 -4.09
N LYS A 44 8.77 -10.34 -4.14
CA LYS A 44 9.74 -11.44 -4.35
C LYS A 44 9.61 -12.53 -3.30
N ALA A 45 9.52 -12.16 -2.03
CA ALA A 45 9.35 -13.13 -0.94
C ALA A 45 8.00 -13.86 -0.97
N ASN A 46 6.99 -13.26 -1.60
CA ASN A 46 5.63 -13.81 -1.69
C ASN A 46 5.27 -14.34 -3.10
N ILE A 47 6.24 -14.44 -4.02
CA ILE A 47 6.01 -14.83 -5.42
C ILE A 47 5.35 -16.21 -5.55
N GLY A 48 5.60 -17.13 -4.61
CA GLY A 48 4.98 -18.45 -4.59
C GLY A 48 3.45 -18.44 -4.40
N MET A 49 2.88 -17.28 -4.07
CA MET A 49 1.43 -17.10 -4.03
C MET A 49 0.81 -16.83 -5.42
N PHE A 50 1.63 -16.65 -6.45
CA PHE A 50 1.19 -16.43 -7.82
C PHE A 50 1.31 -17.73 -8.61
N PRO A 51 0.18 -18.34 -9.01
CA PRO A 51 0.23 -19.53 -9.85
C PRO A 51 0.79 -19.15 -11.22
N SER A 52 1.75 -19.93 -11.74
CA SER A 52 2.12 -19.82 -13.15
C SER A 52 1.04 -20.45 -14.05
N ASP A 53 1.07 -20.14 -15.35
CA ASP A 53 0.19 -20.75 -16.35
C ASP A 53 0.29 -22.29 -16.35
N ASP A 54 1.44 -22.83 -15.95
CA ASP A 54 1.71 -24.26 -15.78
C ASP A 54 1.28 -24.82 -14.40
N HIS A 55 0.59 -24.03 -13.59
CA HIS A 55 0.20 -24.33 -12.20
C HIS A 55 1.37 -24.66 -11.26
N LYS A 56 2.58 -24.21 -11.62
CA LYS A 56 3.76 -24.33 -10.76
C LYS A 56 3.85 -23.10 -9.85
N ILE A 57 4.26 -23.35 -8.61
CA ILE A 57 4.62 -22.30 -7.66
C ILE A 57 5.94 -21.70 -8.14
N LEU A 58 5.98 -20.38 -8.33
CA LEU A 58 7.19 -19.66 -8.66
C LEU A 58 8.11 -19.55 -7.44
N LEU A 59 9.42 -19.63 -7.68
CA LEU A 59 10.46 -19.46 -6.66
C LEU A 59 10.99 -18.02 -6.63
N PRO A 60 11.47 -17.51 -5.47
CA PRO A 60 12.02 -16.15 -5.35
C PRO A 60 13.11 -15.80 -6.37
N GLU A 61 13.94 -16.76 -6.78
CA GLU A 61 15.02 -16.57 -7.76
C GLU A 61 14.49 -16.23 -9.16
N GLN A 62 13.23 -16.58 -9.44
CA GLN A 62 12.58 -16.30 -10.72
C GLN A 62 11.99 -14.88 -10.79
N PHE A 63 11.91 -14.17 -9.65
CA PHE A 63 11.28 -12.85 -9.58
C PHE A 63 11.98 -11.80 -10.46
N ASP A 64 13.30 -11.79 -10.50
CA ASP A 64 14.05 -10.75 -11.21
C ASP A 64 13.85 -10.86 -12.74
N ALA A 65 13.52 -12.06 -13.23
CA ALA A 65 13.23 -12.35 -14.62
C ALA A 65 11.78 -12.05 -15.04
N LEU A 66 10.90 -11.72 -14.08
CA LEU A 66 9.52 -11.33 -14.39
C LEU A 66 9.47 -10.00 -15.13
N SER A 67 8.45 -9.86 -15.97
CA SER A 67 8.12 -8.57 -16.58
C SER A 67 7.72 -7.55 -15.50
N ASP A 68 7.84 -6.26 -15.81
CA ASP A 68 7.39 -5.22 -14.89
C ASP A 68 5.88 -5.32 -14.63
N ASN A 69 5.11 -5.72 -15.64
CA ASN A 69 3.67 -5.98 -15.51
C ASN A 69 3.36 -7.08 -14.49
N ASP A 70 4.10 -8.19 -14.50
CA ASP A 70 3.89 -9.27 -13.54
C ASP A 70 4.27 -8.83 -12.12
N LYS A 71 5.34 -8.02 -11.98
CA LYS A 71 5.77 -7.45 -10.69
C LYS A 71 4.71 -6.49 -10.13
N GLU A 72 4.08 -5.68 -10.96
CA GLU A 72 2.96 -4.80 -10.58
C GLU A 72 1.78 -5.60 -10.04
N ILE A 73 1.36 -6.63 -10.78
CA ILE A 73 0.26 -7.51 -10.37
C ILE A 73 0.59 -8.21 -9.05
N LEU A 74 1.83 -8.68 -8.88
CA LEU A 74 2.30 -9.29 -7.64
C LEU A 74 2.26 -8.33 -6.45
N ILE A 75 2.68 -7.08 -6.65
CA ILE A 75 2.60 -6.05 -5.60
C ILE A 75 1.15 -5.79 -5.22
N MET A 76 0.26 -5.62 -6.20
CA MET A 76 -1.18 -5.45 -5.94
C MET A 76 -1.76 -6.63 -5.17
N LEU A 77 -1.51 -7.87 -5.62
CA LEU A 77 -2.05 -9.08 -4.98
C LEU A 77 -1.50 -9.28 -3.56
N THR A 78 -0.21 -9.00 -3.35
CA THR A 78 0.41 -9.06 -2.03
C THR A 78 -0.15 -7.96 -1.12
N GLY A 79 -0.29 -6.73 -1.64
CA GLY A 79 -0.80 -5.60 -0.89
C GLY A 79 -2.25 -5.79 -0.45
N ASN A 80 -3.09 -6.31 -1.34
CA ASN A 80 -4.50 -6.58 -1.04
C ASN A 80 -4.70 -7.61 0.08
N LYS A 81 -3.77 -8.55 0.27
CA LYS A 81 -3.82 -9.48 1.42
C LYS A 81 -3.60 -8.81 2.76
N GLY A 82 -2.92 -7.66 2.76
CA GLY A 82 -2.73 -6.83 3.93
C GLY A 82 -3.97 -6.03 4.32
N LEU A 83 -5.02 -6.03 3.50
CA LEU A 83 -6.27 -5.31 3.73
C LEU A 83 -7.41 -6.30 4.03
N SER A 84 -8.23 -5.99 5.04
CA SER A 84 -9.43 -6.76 5.39
C SER A 84 -10.73 -5.97 5.20
N GLY A 85 -10.64 -4.66 4.99
CA GLY A 85 -11.80 -3.84 4.69
C GLY A 85 -11.46 -2.38 4.43
N LEU A 86 -12.33 -1.73 3.67
CA LEU A 86 -12.27 -0.31 3.36
C LEU A 86 -13.68 0.29 3.39
N GLN A 87 -13.83 1.42 4.06
CA GLN A 87 -15.10 2.14 4.14
C GLN A 87 -14.86 3.65 4.20
N THR A 88 -15.69 4.42 3.51
CA THR A 88 -15.75 5.89 3.62
C THR A 88 -17.02 6.31 4.33
N ASP A 89 -16.90 7.26 5.25
CA ASP A 89 -17.99 7.81 6.05
C ASP A 89 -18.03 9.33 5.83
N MET A 90 -19.01 9.78 5.04
CA MET A 90 -19.16 11.18 4.65
C MET A 90 -19.65 12.06 5.80
N GLU A 91 -20.42 11.52 6.75
CA GLU A 91 -20.97 12.29 7.87
C GLU A 91 -19.88 12.72 8.85
N THR A 92 -18.92 11.82 9.09
CA THR A 92 -17.79 12.06 9.99
C THR A 92 -16.51 12.44 9.26
N ALA A 93 -16.54 12.55 7.92
CA ALA A 93 -15.36 12.78 7.08
C ALA A 93 -14.22 11.81 7.42
N THR A 94 -14.52 10.51 7.45
CA THR A 94 -13.58 9.45 7.85
C THR A 94 -13.39 8.39 6.77
N ILE A 95 -12.15 8.06 6.46
CA ILE A 95 -11.75 6.87 5.70
C ILE A 95 -11.31 5.82 6.69
N LYS A 96 -11.92 4.63 6.67
CA LYS A 96 -11.61 3.51 7.56
C LYS A 96 -10.94 2.42 6.76
N ILE A 97 -9.68 2.13 7.06
CA ILE A 97 -8.93 1.02 6.46
C ILE A 97 -8.64 0.00 7.56
N ARG A 98 -9.06 -1.24 7.33
CA ARG A 98 -8.76 -2.36 8.23
C ARG A 98 -7.62 -3.17 7.67
N LEU A 99 -6.57 -3.30 8.47
CA LEU A 99 -5.45 -4.17 8.14
C LEU A 99 -5.79 -5.61 8.50
N SER A 100 -5.34 -6.52 7.66
CA SER A 100 -5.56 -7.94 7.83
C SER A 100 -4.72 -8.48 8.98
N SER A 101 -5.31 -9.33 9.82
CA SER A 101 -4.59 -10.11 10.82
C SER A 101 -3.63 -11.13 10.20
N LEU A 102 -3.70 -11.38 8.89
CA LEU A 102 -2.77 -12.29 8.19
C LEU A 102 -1.34 -11.74 8.07
N ILE A 103 -1.12 -10.44 8.31
CA ILE A 103 0.20 -9.81 8.21
C ILE A 103 0.72 -9.37 9.59
N PRO A 104 1.91 -9.83 10.03
CA PRO A 104 2.49 -9.46 11.33
C PRO A 104 3.13 -8.06 11.36
N ARG A 105 3.27 -7.41 10.20
CA ARG A 105 3.77 -6.04 10.03
C ARG A 105 3.11 -5.40 8.84
N VAL A 106 2.96 -4.08 8.85
CA VAL A 106 2.47 -3.35 7.68
C VAL A 106 3.51 -3.45 6.56
N GLN A 107 3.09 -4.06 5.46
CA GLN A 107 3.93 -4.34 4.29
C GLN A 107 3.92 -3.15 3.33
N ALA A 108 5.05 -2.87 2.68
CA ALA A 108 5.16 -1.86 1.63
C ALA A 108 4.18 -2.11 0.46
N CYS A 109 3.96 -3.37 0.06
CA CYS A 109 2.92 -3.70 -0.93
C CYS A 109 1.53 -3.22 -0.47
N THR A 110 1.19 -3.38 0.81
CA THR A 110 -0.08 -2.91 1.38
C THR A 110 -0.19 -1.40 1.33
N ILE A 111 0.92 -0.68 1.58
CA ILE A 111 0.95 0.78 1.47
C ILE A 111 0.67 1.22 0.04
N PHE A 112 1.20 0.55 -1.00
CA PHE A 112 0.82 0.87 -2.38
C PHE A 112 -0.68 0.71 -2.63
N SER A 113 -1.32 -0.36 -2.14
CA SER A 113 -2.78 -0.50 -2.23
C SER A 113 -3.54 0.64 -1.50
N ILE A 114 -3.02 1.08 -0.35
CA ILE A 114 -3.58 2.23 0.39
C ILE A 114 -3.40 3.52 -0.42
N LEU A 115 -2.19 3.81 -0.91
CA LEU A 115 -1.89 5.00 -1.71
C LEU A 115 -2.77 5.08 -2.95
N ASN A 116 -2.92 3.96 -3.69
CA ASN A 116 -3.83 3.90 -4.84
C ASN A 116 -5.26 4.27 -4.45
N THR A 117 -5.73 3.79 -3.30
CA THR A 117 -7.09 4.08 -2.85
C THR A 117 -7.26 5.53 -2.41
N LEU A 118 -6.26 6.09 -1.73
CA LEU A 118 -6.30 7.49 -1.31
C LEU A 118 -6.27 8.42 -2.52
N GLU A 119 -5.50 8.09 -3.55
CA GLU A 119 -5.45 8.86 -4.80
C GLU A 119 -6.81 8.86 -5.52
N LYS A 120 -7.50 7.71 -5.59
CA LYS A 120 -8.87 7.64 -6.14
C LYS A 120 -9.87 8.56 -5.44
N LEU A 121 -9.64 8.81 -4.16
CA LEU A 121 -10.49 9.67 -3.34
C LEU A 121 -10.03 11.13 -3.41
N ASP A 122 -8.78 11.38 -3.78
CA ASP A 122 -8.23 12.71 -3.91
C ASP A 122 -8.91 13.45 -5.07
N GLY A 123 -9.20 14.73 -4.86
CA GLY A 123 -10.03 15.54 -5.76
C GLY A 123 -11.53 15.21 -5.71
N ALA A 124 -11.93 13.98 -5.38
CA ALA A 124 -13.33 13.58 -5.31
C ALA A 124 -13.98 13.99 -3.97
N ILE A 125 -13.32 13.69 -2.84
CA ILE A 125 -13.92 13.89 -1.50
C ILE A 125 -13.35 15.11 -0.76
N ASN A 126 -12.10 15.47 -1.03
CA ASN A 126 -11.45 16.59 -0.35
C ASN A 126 -11.91 17.96 -0.87
N VAL A 127 -12.46 18.03 -2.08
CA VAL A 127 -13.15 19.23 -2.60
C VAL A 127 -14.46 19.47 -1.85
N LEU A 128 -15.14 18.40 -1.41
CA LEU A 128 -16.40 18.47 -0.68
C LEU A 128 -16.20 18.82 0.79
N ILE A 129 -15.27 18.13 1.45
CA ILE A 129 -14.89 18.38 2.85
C ILE A 129 -13.36 18.46 2.91
N PRO A 130 -12.78 19.62 3.26
CA PRO A 130 -11.34 19.87 3.10
C PRO A 130 -10.46 19.16 4.12
N LYS A 131 -11.05 18.49 5.12
CA LYS A 131 -10.29 17.81 6.16
C LYS A 131 -10.96 16.49 6.53
N TRP A 132 -10.19 15.42 6.40
CA TRP A 132 -10.64 14.05 6.67
C TRP A 132 -9.73 13.36 7.67
N THR A 133 -10.26 12.31 8.30
CA THR A 133 -9.47 11.40 9.13
C THR A 133 -9.29 10.05 8.43
N LEU A 134 -8.06 9.59 8.29
CA LEU A 134 -7.75 8.21 7.94
C LEU A 134 -7.59 7.40 9.23
N GLU A 135 -8.58 6.55 9.52
CA GLU A 135 -8.52 5.60 10.62
C GLU A 135 -7.93 4.27 10.13
N LEU A 136 -6.75 3.94 10.66
CA LEU A 136 -6.06 2.69 10.40
C LEU A 136 -6.36 1.70 11.54
N TYR A 137 -7.16 0.70 11.26
CA TYR A 137 -7.52 -0.36 12.21
C TYR A 137 -6.49 -1.47 12.12
N VAL A 138 -5.60 -1.53 13.11
CA VAL A 138 -4.42 -2.41 13.14
C VAL A 138 -4.67 -3.58 14.10
N PRO A 139 -4.44 -4.84 13.67
CA PRO A 139 -4.40 -5.99 14.56
C PRO A 139 -3.34 -5.84 15.67
N LEU A 140 -3.60 -6.41 16.85
CA LEU A 140 -2.64 -6.44 17.95
C LEU A 140 -1.32 -7.07 17.48
N GLY A 141 -0.21 -6.36 17.70
CA GLY A 141 1.13 -6.76 17.27
C GLY A 141 1.54 -6.30 15.86
N GLY A 142 0.60 -5.84 15.01
CA GLY A 142 0.85 -5.47 13.60
C GLY A 142 1.49 -4.10 13.36
N ARG A 143 1.88 -3.37 14.40
CA ARG A 143 2.24 -1.93 14.33
C ARG A 143 3.62 -1.62 13.77
N LYS A 144 4.50 -2.61 13.61
CA LYS A 144 5.91 -2.36 13.25
C LYS A 144 6.00 -1.80 11.82
N GLY A 145 6.63 -0.64 11.67
CA GLY A 145 6.83 0.05 10.38
C GLY A 145 5.72 1.02 9.97
N LEU A 146 4.59 1.05 10.69
CA LEU A 146 3.43 1.87 10.33
C LEU A 146 3.73 3.37 10.37
N SER A 147 4.41 3.85 11.42
CA SER A 147 4.69 5.28 11.61
C SER A 147 5.49 5.92 10.48
N GLN A 148 6.38 5.17 9.82
CA GLN A 148 7.12 5.66 8.65
C GLN A 148 6.16 5.97 7.49
N TRP A 149 5.19 5.09 7.26
CA TRP A 149 4.25 5.21 6.15
C TRP A 149 3.13 6.20 6.45
N GLU A 150 2.75 6.37 7.71
CA GLU A 150 1.85 7.45 8.13
C GLU A 150 2.41 8.82 7.74
N LEU A 151 3.71 9.05 7.97
CA LEU A 151 4.37 10.30 7.59
C LEU A 151 4.31 10.52 6.08
N LEU A 152 4.66 9.51 5.29
CA LEU A 152 4.60 9.57 3.83
C LEU A 152 3.17 9.88 3.35
N ILE A 153 2.16 9.20 3.88
CA ILE A 153 0.75 9.43 3.54
C ILE A 153 0.34 10.87 3.87
N MET A 154 0.71 11.39 5.04
CA MET A 154 0.38 12.77 5.42
C MET A 154 1.10 13.81 4.55
N GLN A 155 2.29 13.50 4.04
CA GLN A 155 3.02 14.37 3.12
C GLN A 155 2.40 14.38 1.72
N LEU A 156 1.93 13.23 1.24
CA LEU A 156 1.24 13.10 -0.06
C LEU A 156 -0.18 13.66 -0.05
N TYR A 157 -0.88 13.55 1.09
CA TYR A 157 -2.29 13.93 1.24
C TYR A 157 -2.48 14.85 2.45
N PRO A 158 -2.13 16.14 2.34
CA PRO A 158 -2.13 17.09 3.47
C PRO A 158 -3.54 17.39 4.02
N TRP A 159 -4.59 17.00 3.31
CA TRP A 159 -5.98 17.09 3.77
C TRP A 159 -6.39 15.97 4.75
N LEU A 160 -5.50 14.99 4.99
CA LEU A 160 -5.70 13.91 5.95
C LEU A 160 -5.02 14.16 7.29
N SER A 161 -5.71 13.79 8.36
CA SER A 161 -5.08 13.41 9.63
C SER A 161 -5.16 11.90 9.81
N ILE A 162 -4.14 11.26 10.36
CA ILE A 162 -4.13 9.82 10.58
C ILE A 162 -4.41 9.50 12.05
N ARG A 163 -5.21 8.47 12.28
CA ARG A 163 -5.49 7.91 13.60
C ARG A 163 -5.33 6.39 13.55
N GLU A 164 -4.39 5.87 14.35
CA GLU A 164 -4.27 4.43 14.57
C GLU A 164 -5.29 3.96 15.61
N LEU A 165 -6.02 2.90 15.30
CA LEU A 165 -6.94 2.22 16.21
C LEU A 165 -6.58 0.75 16.29
N SER A 166 -6.51 0.19 17.50
CA SER A 166 -6.31 -1.25 17.65
C SER A 166 -7.63 -2.00 17.51
N THR A 167 -7.58 -3.15 16.85
CA THR A 167 -8.69 -4.10 16.84
C THR A 167 -8.50 -5.16 17.92
N ASN A 168 -9.54 -5.97 18.15
CA ASN A 168 -9.46 -7.13 19.05
C ASN A 168 -8.83 -8.36 18.35
N GLU A 169 -8.46 -8.25 17.07
CA GLU A 169 -7.80 -9.32 16.33
C GLU A 169 -6.30 -9.29 16.59
N THR A 170 -5.68 -10.47 16.72
CA THR A 170 -4.23 -10.60 16.89
C THR A 170 -3.62 -10.93 15.53
N ALA A 171 -2.53 -10.26 15.17
CA ALA A 171 -1.80 -10.61 13.96
C ALA A 171 -1.27 -12.05 14.06
N VAL A 172 -1.44 -12.83 12.99
CA VAL A 172 -0.90 -14.18 12.88
C VAL A 172 0.62 -14.08 12.82
N SER A 173 1.26 -14.44 13.92
CA SER A 173 2.70 -14.65 13.96
C SER A 173 3.05 -15.88 13.13
N SER A 174 3.68 -15.69 11.97
CA SER A 174 4.34 -16.76 11.23
C SER A 174 5.57 -17.22 12.01
N SER A 175 5.49 -18.43 12.56
CA SER A 175 6.58 -19.18 13.21
C SER A 175 7.75 -19.44 12.28
#